data_AF-A0AAX7SQL2-F1
#
_entry.id   AF-A0AAX7SQL2-F1
#
_cell.length_a   1.000
_cell.length_b   1.000
_cell.length_c   1.000
_cell.angle_alpha   90.00
_cell.angle_beta   90.00
_cell.angle_gamma   90.00
#
_symmetry.space_group_name_H-M   'P 1'
#
loop_
_entity.id
_entity.type
_entity.pdbx_description
1 polymer ?
#
loop_
_entity_poly.entity_id
_entity_poly.type
_entity_poly.pdbx_seq_one_letter_code
_entity_poly.pdbx_strand_id
1 'polypeptide(L)'
;MPEIKLKHVVSCSTEDSTHRADNLLSSDTYRKWKAARPGEKQISVILQFEKEEQVHSIDIGNEGSAFIEVLVGNSSAVRDQDYEVLLVMSSFMSPTESRSGTNMNRVRFFGPNQLQKSTAQEKWDRVKIVCSQPYSKNIAYGLAFVKFHSPPDKNDPPPTSSPKLTKLGQFRVKDESPASGPSLQPGSLFFSRENATKSSTSLKGKSNYLSLPAAGGQLNSLSKRKFEFSKERQSAPGPPPSKKKSPSGSPEGKAATPKHKPSSVSTPSPSTAKGNTQQVPFTRLMEGVVFVLSGFQNPFRGELREKALEMGAKYRPDWTPDATHLICAFANTPKYSQVKSAGGIIVRKDWVLDCHKRKQKISYKRVEEGRKQKKAATEGTVVKDEDPYGGSTDENTDAEAEEDHPIPELPDFLSGKHFFLYGKFPNNDRRLLLRYIVAFNGVIEDYMTEKVQFVVTSEGWHDSFEDALMENTNLNFVKPEWIYAISARQKMLPYQPYTVVP
;
A
#
# COMPACT_ATOMS: atom_id res chain seq x y z
N MET A 1 23.55 -22.24 8.93
CA MET A 1 22.46 -22.85 9.72
C MET A 1 22.14 -24.17 9.05
N PRO A 2 21.95 -25.28 9.77
CA PRO A 2 21.60 -26.56 9.17
C PRO A 2 20.19 -26.48 8.58
N GLU A 3 19.97 -27.06 7.40
CA GLU A 3 18.64 -27.16 6.79
C GLU A 3 17.90 -28.38 7.36
N ILE A 4 16.74 -28.16 7.98
CA ILE A 4 15.90 -29.21 8.56
C ILE A 4 15.25 -30.00 7.43
N LYS A 5 15.50 -31.30 7.40
CA LYS A 5 14.99 -32.18 6.34
C LYS A 5 13.53 -32.56 6.57
N LEU A 6 12.78 -32.58 5.47
CA LEU A 6 11.39 -33.03 5.41
C LEU A 6 11.36 -34.52 5.03
N LYS A 7 10.60 -35.32 5.77
CA LYS A 7 10.51 -36.77 5.60
C LYS A 7 9.45 -37.18 4.58
N HIS A 8 8.23 -36.67 4.74
CA HIS A 8 7.09 -36.92 3.85
C HIS A 8 5.96 -35.90 4.08
N VAL A 9 5.01 -35.83 3.14
CA VAL A 9 3.73 -35.13 3.32
C VAL A 9 2.81 -36.01 4.15
N VAL A 10 2.28 -35.48 5.26
CA VAL A 10 1.32 -36.18 6.14
C VAL A 10 -0.10 -36.03 5.62
N SER A 11 -0.45 -34.82 5.17
CA SER A 11 -1.77 -34.49 4.66
C SER A 11 -1.68 -33.26 3.75
N CYS A 12 -2.57 -33.19 2.75
CA CYS A 12 -2.71 -32.06 1.85
C CYS A 12 -4.20 -31.82 1.61
N SER A 13 -4.66 -30.56 1.67
CA SER A 13 -6.07 -30.24 1.40
C SER A 13 -6.45 -30.53 -0.05
N THR A 14 -5.58 -30.09 -0.97
CA THR A 14 -5.83 -30.02 -2.40
C THR A 14 -4.50 -29.93 -3.14
N GLU A 15 -4.32 -30.77 -4.14
CA GLU A 15 -3.13 -30.78 -4.99
C GLU A 15 -3.49 -30.97 -6.46
N ASP A 16 -2.74 -30.30 -7.33
CA ASP A 16 -2.79 -30.58 -8.76
C ASP A 16 -2.06 -31.89 -9.11
N SER A 17 -2.57 -32.55 -10.15
CA SER A 17 -2.01 -33.70 -10.84
C SER A 17 -0.51 -33.61 -11.16
N THR A 18 -0.02 -32.44 -11.56
CA THR A 18 1.39 -32.19 -11.94
C THR A 18 2.15 -31.52 -10.79
N HIS A 19 1.52 -30.57 -10.11
CA HIS A 19 2.08 -29.80 -9.00
C HIS A 19 1.64 -30.33 -7.63
N ARG A 20 2.00 -31.60 -7.35
CA ARG A 20 1.71 -32.30 -6.09
C ARG A 20 2.42 -31.70 -4.88
N ALA A 21 1.92 -32.01 -3.68
CA ALA A 21 2.53 -31.58 -2.41
C ALA A 21 3.93 -32.16 -2.19
N ASP A 22 4.18 -33.40 -2.64
CA ASP A 22 5.48 -34.09 -2.53
C ASP A 22 6.65 -33.33 -3.17
N ASN A 23 6.36 -32.44 -4.12
CA ASN A 23 7.36 -31.57 -4.74
C ASN A 23 8.07 -30.67 -3.71
N LEU A 24 7.42 -30.33 -2.59
CA LEU A 24 8.01 -29.52 -1.51
C LEU A 24 9.06 -30.28 -0.68
N LEU A 25 9.09 -31.62 -0.74
CA LEU A 25 10.12 -32.44 -0.11
C LEU A 25 11.45 -32.40 -0.87
N SER A 26 11.39 -32.08 -2.16
CA SER A 26 12.57 -31.95 -3.02
C SER A 26 13.11 -30.53 -2.97
N SER A 27 14.42 -30.36 -2.78
CA SER A 27 15.09 -29.06 -2.83
C SER A 27 15.22 -28.49 -4.27
N ASP A 28 14.38 -28.94 -5.20
CA ASP A 28 14.46 -28.67 -6.63
C ASP A 28 13.57 -27.48 -7.01
N THR A 29 14.19 -26.31 -7.22
CA THR A 29 13.53 -25.01 -7.47
C THR A 29 12.56 -25.00 -8.66
N TYR A 30 12.63 -25.98 -9.57
CA TYR A 30 11.71 -26.10 -10.71
C TYR A 30 10.38 -26.76 -10.36
N ARG A 31 10.32 -27.55 -9.28
CA ARG A 31 9.11 -28.22 -8.81
C ARG A 31 8.36 -27.31 -7.85
N LYS A 32 7.03 -27.43 -7.84
CA LYS A 32 6.12 -26.56 -7.08
C LYS A 32 4.89 -27.34 -6.63
N TRP A 33 4.24 -26.89 -5.56
CA TRP A 33 2.93 -27.34 -5.14
C TRP A 33 1.87 -26.29 -5.47
N LYS A 34 0.73 -26.71 -6.02
CA LYS A 34 -0.39 -25.83 -6.36
C LYS A 34 -1.73 -26.47 -5.99
N ALA A 35 -2.70 -25.61 -5.69
CA ALA A 35 -4.11 -25.95 -5.52
C ALA A 35 -4.65 -26.77 -6.70
N ALA A 36 -5.50 -27.76 -6.39
CA ALA A 36 -6.14 -28.61 -7.39
C ALA A 36 -7.03 -27.81 -8.37
N ARG A 37 -7.69 -26.76 -7.88
CA ARG A 37 -8.54 -25.88 -8.69
C ARG A 37 -8.19 -24.41 -8.50
N PRO A 38 -8.27 -23.58 -9.56
CA PRO A 38 -8.19 -22.13 -9.42
C PRO A 38 -9.26 -21.57 -8.48
N GLY A 39 -8.87 -20.64 -7.61
CA GLY A 39 -9.81 -19.87 -6.77
C GLY A 39 -10.32 -20.53 -5.49
N GLU A 40 -9.67 -21.60 -5.02
CA GLU A 40 -9.88 -22.12 -3.67
C GLU A 40 -9.58 -21.02 -2.62
N LYS A 41 -10.35 -20.94 -1.52
CA LYS A 41 -10.20 -19.83 -0.55
C LYS A 41 -8.89 -19.89 0.24
N GLN A 42 -8.51 -21.11 0.61
CA GLN A 42 -7.37 -21.47 1.43
C GLN A 42 -6.98 -22.89 1.05
N ILE A 43 -5.67 -23.18 1.05
CA ILE A 43 -5.12 -24.53 0.91
C ILE A 43 -4.11 -24.76 2.02
N SER A 44 -3.93 -26.00 2.45
CA SER A 44 -3.00 -26.35 3.52
C SER A 44 -2.27 -27.66 3.25
N VAL A 45 -0.99 -27.70 3.58
CA VAL A 45 -0.15 -28.90 3.54
C VAL A 45 0.49 -29.12 4.90
N ILE A 46 0.52 -30.37 5.36
CA ILE A 46 1.17 -30.80 6.59
C ILE A 46 2.36 -31.67 6.21
N LEU A 47 3.55 -31.27 6.65
CA LEU A 47 4.82 -31.95 6.38
C LEU A 47 5.40 -32.46 7.70
N GLN A 48 6.00 -33.66 7.68
CA GLN A 48 6.73 -34.22 8.83
C GLN A 48 8.23 -33.96 8.64
N PHE A 49 8.92 -33.46 9.66
CA PHE A 49 10.39 -33.40 9.70
C PHE A 49 11.01 -34.79 9.86
N GLU A 50 12.28 -34.95 9.51
CA GLU A 50 13.03 -36.18 9.73
C GLU A 50 13.27 -36.46 11.22
N LYS A 51 13.39 -35.39 12.03
CA LYS A 51 13.66 -35.39 13.47
C LYS A 51 12.93 -34.21 14.13
N GLU A 52 12.62 -34.34 15.42
CA GLU A 52 12.20 -33.23 16.28
C GLU A 52 13.30 -32.16 16.39
N GLU A 53 13.08 -31.00 15.79
CA GLU A 53 14.06 -29.90 15.76
C GLU A 53 13.41 -28.53 16.03
N GLN A 54 14.24 -27.60 16.49
CA GLN A 54 13.84 -26.22 16.74
C GLN A 54 13.97 -25.42 15.44
N VAL A 55 12.95 -24.63 15.08
CA VAL A 55 12.98 -23.79 13.87
C VAL A 55 13.50 -22.38 14.20
N HIS A 56 14.67 -22.03 13.66
CA HIS A 56 15.31 -20.73 13.86
C HIS A 56 14.99 -19.72 12.74
N SER A 57 14.90 -20.19 11.49
CA SER A 57 14.50 -19.36 10.36
C SER A 57 13.79 -20.18 9.28
N ILE A 58 12.96 -19.50 8.48
CA ILE A 58 12.13 -20.10 7.43
C ILE A 58 12.33 -19.34 6.13
N ASP A 59 12.60 -20.04 5.03
CA ASP A 59 12.66 -19.45 3.69
C ASP A 59 11.48 -19.97 2.88
N ILE A 60 10.70 -19.06 2.28
CA ILE A 60 9.46 -19.40 1.58
C ILE A 60 9.50 -18.81 0.18
N GLY A 61 9.45 -19.67 -0.83
CA GLY A 61 9.22 -19.31 -2.22
C GLY A 61 7.73 -19.38 -2.54
N ASN A 62 7.12 -18.23 -2.84
CA ASN A 62 5.70 -18.18 -3.20
C ASN A 62 5.43 -18.77 -4.60
N GLU A 63 4.21 -19.26 -4.82
CA GLU A 63 3.63 -19.47 -6.15
C GLU A 63 2.21 -18.86 -6.21
N GLY A 64 2.13 -17.53 -6.22
CA GLY A 64 0.86 -16.80 -6.41
C GLY A 64 -0.08 -16.74 -5.19
N SER A 65 0.35 -17.19 -4.01
CA SER A 65 -0.39 -17.00 -2.74
C SER A 65 -0.31 -15.54 -2.28
N ALA A 66 -1.40 -14.96 -1.77
CA ALA A 66 -1.39 -13.60 -1.24
C ALA A 66 -0.85 -13.55 0.19
N PHE A 67 -1.30 -14.50 1.02
CA PHE A 67 -0.83 -14.68 2.39
C PHE A 67 -0.41 -16.13 2.62
N ILE A 68 0.65 -16.30 3.40
CA ILE A 68 1.14 -17.61 3.84
C ILE A 68 1.35 -17.52 5.35
N GLU A 69 0.82 -18.51 6.05
CA GLU A 69 0.94 -18.73 7.49
C GLU A 69 1.62 -20.07 7.72
N VAL A 70 2.45 -20.17 8.76
CA VAL A 70 3.12 -21.43 9.13
C VAL A 70 2.80 -21.74 10.57
N LEU A 71 2.18 -22.89 10.80
CA LEU A 71 1.92 -23.46 12.10
C LEU A 71 2.80 -24.69 12.30
N VAL A 72 3.13 -25.02 13.54
CA VAL A 72 3.89 -26.22 13.91
C VAL A 72 3.13 -27.03 14.95
N GLY A 73 3.46 -28.31 15.05
CA GLY A 73 2.83 -29.22 15.98
C GLY A 73 3.66 -30.49 16.14
N ASN A 74 3.23 -31.36 17.04
CA ASN A 74 3.87 -32.65 17.30
C ASN A 74 3.12 -33.78 16.60
N SER A 75 3.72 -34.97 16.51
CA SER A 75 3.10 -36.11 15.82
C SER A 75 1.84 -36.62 16.53
N SER A 76 1.73 -36.31 17.82
CA SER A 76 0.53 -36.48 18.65
C SER A 76 -0.60 -35.49 18.34
N ALA A 77 -0.35 -34.40 17.60
CA ALA A 77 -1.39 -33.50 17.11
C ALA A 77 -2.25 -34.23 16.07
N VAL A 78 -3.53 -34.42 16.39
CA VAL A 78 -4.52 -35.07 15.51
C VAL A 78 -5.52 -34.04 14.98
N ARG A 79 -5.73 -32.93 15.70
CA ARG A 79 -6.68 -31.88 15.34
C ARG A 79 -5.95 -30.63 14.88
N ASP A 80 -6.62 -29.86 14.03
CA ASP A 80 -6.15 -28.56 13.56
C ASP A 80 -5.94 -27.52 14.69
N GLN A 81 -6.55 -27.73 15.86
CA GLN A 81 -6.39 -26.89 17.06
C GLN A 81 -5.11 -27.17 17.84
N ASP A 82 -4.48 -28.33 17.62
CA ASP A 82 -3.26 -28.75 18.34
C ASP A 82 -1.99 -28.20 17.63
N TYR A 83 -2.15 -27.25 16.70
CA TYR A 83 -1.08 -26.60 15.92
C TYR A 83 -0.90 -25.14 16.35
N GLU A 84 0.32 -24.76 16.73
CA GLU A 84 0.68 -23.41 17.14
C GLU A 84 1.21 -22.56 15.99
N VAL A 85 0.90 -21.26 15.98
CA VAL A 85 1.33 -20.32 14.94
C VAL A 85 2.80 -19.92 15.14
N LEU A 86 3.70 -20.48 14.33
CA LEU A 86 5.13 -20.14 14.31
C LEU A 86 5.41 -18.87 13.49
N LEU A 87 4.76 -18.73 12.32
CA LEU A 87 4.81 -17.53 11.48
C LEU A 87 3.39 -17.04 11.23
N VAL A 88 3.05 -15.92 11.88
CA VAL A 88 1.79 -15.19 11.71
C VAL A 88 1.55 -14.88 10.22
N MET A 89 0.29 -15.01 9.77
CA MET A 89 -0.17 -14.76 8.40
C MET A 89 0.55 -13.59 7.71
N SER A 90 1.45 -13.93 6.80
CA SER A 90 2.44 -13.02 6.23
C SER A 90 2.13 -12.73 4.76
N SER A 91 2.18 -11.45 4.37
CA SER A 91 1.81 -11.03 3.01
C SER A 91 2.94 -11.26 2.00
N PHE A 92 2.66 -11.99 0.93
CA PHE A 92 3.59 -12.23 -0.19
C PHE A 92 3.18 -11.51 -1.48
N MET A 93 1.91 -11.11 -1.61
CA MET A 93 1.44 -10.26 -2.70
C MET A 93 0.54 -9.16 -2.16
N SER A 94 0.67 -7.96 -2.70
CA SER A 94 -0.34 -6.92 -2.48
C SER A 94 -1.65 -7.25 -3.21
N PRO A 95 -2.81 -6.69 -2.79
CA PRO A 95 -4.08 -6.93 -3.47
C PRO A 95 -4.07 -6.56 -4.96
N THR A 96 -3.24 -5.60 -5.37
CA THR A 96 -3.06 -5.22 -6.78
C THR A 96 -2.24 -6.25 -7.54
N GLU A 97 -1.11 -6.71 -6.98
CA GLU A 97 -0.28 -7.75 -7.59
C GLU A 97 -1.05 -9.05 -7.78
N SER A 98 -1.85 -9.47 -6.79
CA SER A 98 -2.68 -10.67 -6.91
C SER A 98 -3.69 -10.58 -8.05
N ARG A 99 -4.37 -9.43 -8.22
CA ARG A 99 -5.33 -9.22 -9.32
C ARG A 99 -4.67 -9.14 -10.69
N SER A 100 -3.44 -8.63 -10.76
CA SER A 100 -2.68 -8.47 -12.00
C SER A 100 -1.82 -9.68 -12.36
N GLY A 101 -1.66 -10.67 -11.48
CA GLY A 101 -0.82 -11.86 -11.72
C GLY A 101 0.69 -11.56 -11.76
N THR A 102 1.12 -10.41 -11.23
CA THR A 102 2.54 -9.97 -11.23
C THR A 102 3.26 -10.42 -9.97
N ASN A 103 4.57 -10.71 -10.04
CA ASN A 103 5.41 -11.09 -8.89
C ASN A 103 4.93 -12.35 -8.12
N MET A 104 4.34 -13.33 -8.81
CA MET A 104 3.83 -14.57 -8.19
C MET A 104 4.92 -15.36 -7.44
N ASN A 105 6.17 -15.32 -7.93
CA ASN A 105 7.27 -16.16 -7.46
C ASN A 105 8.15 -15.45 -6.40
N ARG A 106 7.57 -14.55 -5.59
CA ARG A 106 8.30 -13.77 -4.59
C ARG A 106 8.84 -14.69 -3.48
N VAL A 107 10.15 -14.67 -3.26
CA VAL A 107 10.80 -15.33 -2.12
C VAL A 107 10.86 -14.38 -0.92
N ARG A 108 10.64 -14.89 0.30
CA ARG A 108 10.86 -14.16 1.56
C ARG A 108 11.62 -15.03 2.56
N PHE A 109 12.47 -14.38 3.35
CA PHE A 109 13.30 -14.97 4.39
C PHE A 109 12.81 -14.47 5.76
N PHE A 110 12.49 -15.39 6.66
CA PHE A 110 12.00 -15.11 8.02
C PHE A 110 13.05 -15.53 9.04
N GLY A 111 13.83 -14.56 9.50
CA GLY A 111 14.75 -14.76 10.64
C GLY A 111 14.01 -14.87 11.98
N PRO A 112 14.72 -15.21 13.07
CA PRO A 112 14.13 -15.51 14.39
C PRO A 112 13.31 -14.34 14.97
N ASN A 113 13.64 -13.09 14.61
CA ASN A 113 12.91 -11.90 15.03
C ASN A 113 11.50 -11.74 14.40
N GLN A 114 11.18 -12.55 13.38
CA GLN A 114 9.88 -12.57 12.69
C GLN A 114 9.03 -13.81 13.05
N LEU A 115 9.59 -14.75 13.82
CA LEU A 115 8.90 -15.95 14.29
C LEU A 115 8.34 -15.72 15.70
N GLN A 116 7.28 -16.45 16.05
CA GLN A 116 6.68 -16.38 17.38
C GLN A 116 7.64 -16.99 18.42
N LYS A 117 8.07 -16.20 19.41
CA LYS A 117 9.20 -16.58 20.28
C LYS A 117 8.94 -17.81 21.13
N SER A 118 7.74 -17.99 21.68
CA SER A 118 7.37 -19.13 22.51
C SER A 118 7.49 -20.42 21.70
N THR A 119 6.71 -20.51 20.63
CA THR A 119 6.67 -21.64 19.69
C THR A 119 8.03 -21.88 19.02
N ALA A 120 8.82 -20.84 18.70
CA ALA A 120 10.16 -20.99 18.11
C ALA A 120 11.25 -21.46 19.09
N GLN A 121 10.99 -21.50 20.40
CA GLN A 121 11.92 -22.07 21.39
C GLN A 121 11.74 -23.58 21.56
N GLU A 122 10.56 -24.10 21.24
CA GLU A 122 10.23 -25.51 21.34
C GLU A 122 10.71 -26.31 20.13
N LYS A 123 10.75 -27.63 20.30
CA LYS A 123 11.03 -28.58 19.20
C LYS A 123 9.72 -29.10 18.65
N TRP A 124 9.66 -29.21 17.33
CA TRP A 124 8.48 -29.70 16.63
C TRP A 124 8.89 -30.79 15.66
N ASP A 125 7.95 -31.67 15.32
CA ASP A 125 8.17 -32.72 14.32
C ASP A 125 7.25 -32.57 13.08
N ARG A 126 6.19 -31.73 13.16
CA ARG A 126 5.28 -31.41 12.07
C ARG A 126 5.18 -29.91 11.84
N VAL A 127 4.98 -29.55 10.58
CA VAL A 127 4.70 -28.18 10.15
C VAL A 127 3.50 -28.18 9.21
N LYS A 128 2.51 -27.33 9.50
CA LYS A 128 1.32 -27.08 8.69
C LYS A 128 1.47 -25.70 8.05
N ILE A 129 1.55 -25.67 6.72
CA ILE A 129 1.65 -24.43 5.95
C ILE A 129 0.30 -24.14 5.33
N VAL A 130 -0.21 -22.94 5.57
CA VAL A 130 -1.54 -22.49 5.16
C VAL A 130 -1.39 -21.32 4.19
N CYS A 131 -1.85 -21.50 2.95
CA CYS A 131 -1.78 -20.50 1.90
C CYS A 131 -3.19 -19.98 1.58
N SER A 132 -3.34 -18.68 1.35
CA SER A 132 -4.61 -18.10 0.93
C SER A 132 -4.47 -17.06 -0.18
N GLN A 133 -5.52 -16.94 -1.00
CA GLN A 133 -5.58 -15.99 -2.11
C GLN A 133 -6.98 -15.36 -2.23
N PRO A 134 -7.36 -14.45 -1.32
CA PRO A 134 -8.69 -13.86 -1.31
C PRO A 134 -8.94 -12.86 -2.45
N TYR A 135 -7.89 -12.38 -3.13
CA TYR A 135 -8.00 -11.31 -4.12
C TYR A 135 -8.20 -11.80 -5.56
N SER A 136 -7.90 -13.07 -5.84
CA SER A 136 -7.95 -13.65 -7.19
C SER A 136 -8.51 -15.06 -7.21
N LYS A 137 -9.71 -15.21 -7.79
CA LYS A 137 -10.40 -16.51 -7.90
C LYS A 137 -10.10 -17.29 -9.18
N ASN A 138 -9.24 -16.76 -10.05
CA ASN A 138 -9.02 -17.30 -11.40
C ASN A 138 -7.63 -17.94 -11.55
N ILE A 139 -6.83 -17.99 -10.49
CA ILE A 139 -5.48 -18.56 -10.48
C ILE A 139 -5.41 -19.76 -9.53
N ALA A 140 -4.68 -20.80 -9.94
CA ALA A 140 -4.20 -21.83 -9.03
C ALA A 140 -2.90 -21.32 -8.40
N TYR A 141 -2.85 -21.33 -7.07
CA TYR A 141 -1.76 -20.81 -6.25
C TYR A 141 -1.21 -21.88 -5.31
N GLY A 142 -0.08 -21.59 -4.67
CA GLY A 142 0.53 -22.44 -3.65
C GLY A 142 1.95 -21.97 -3.33
N LEU A 143 2.90 -22.90 -3.32
CA LEU A 143 4.28 -22.68 -2.94
C LEU A 143 5.22 -23.23 -4.01
N ALA A 144 6.28 -22.47 -4.30
CA ALA A 144 7.41 -22.96 -5.08
C ALA A 144 8.29 -23.86 -4.20
N PHE A 145 8.70 -23.38 -3.02
CA PHE A 145 9.47 -24.16 -2.06
C PHE A 145 9.27 -23.62 -0.64
N VAL A 146 9.62 -24.45 0.34
CA VAL A 146 9.80 -24.05 1.74
C VAL A 146 11.06 -24.69 2.28
N LYS A 147 11.85 -23.95 3.06
CA LYS A 147 13.02 -24.45 3.78
C LYS A 147 12.95 -23.99 5.22
N PHE A 148 13.35 -24.87 6.13
CA PHE A 148 13.43 -24.61 7.56
C PHE A 148 14.89 -24.76 7.96
N HIS A 149 15.36 -23.90 8.86
CA HIS A 149 16.73 -23.95 9.36
C HIS A 149 16.73 -24.05 10.88
N SER A 150 17.57 -24.93 11.42
CA SER A 150 17.78 -25.04 12.86
C SER A 150 18.81 -24.01 13.35
N PRO A 151 18.89 -23.74 14.67
CA PRO A 151 19.89 -22.85 15.22
C PRO A 151 21.32 -23.27 14.83
N PRO A 152 22.27 -22.33 14.68
CA PRO A 152 23.66 -22.69 14.44
C PRO A 152 24.24 -23.42 15.66
N ASP A 153 24.69 -24.66 15.47
CA ASP A 153 25.40 -25.41 16.50
C ASP A 153 26.68 -24.69 16.92
N LYS A 154 26.89 -24.55 18.24
CA LYS A 154 28.06 -23.85 18.81
C LYS A 154 29.41 -24.56 18.57
N ASN A 155 29.39 -25.76 18.00
CA ASN A 155 30.56 -26.62 17.80
C ASN A 155 30.87 -26.94 16.33
N ASP A 156 30.11 -26.43 15.36
CA ASP A 156 30.48 -26.57 13.95
C ASP A 156 31.56 -25.54 13.57
N PRO A 157 32.70 -25.98 12.98
CA PRO A 157 33.68 -25.05 12.43
C PRO A 157 33.07 -24.26 11.25
N PRO A 158 33.49 -23.00 11.00
CA PRO A 158 32.93 -22.18 9.95
C PRO A 158 33.06 -22.88 8.57
N PRO A 159 32.01 -22.85 7.72
CA PRO A 159 31.95 -23.67 6.53
C PRO A 159 32.99 -23.26 5.47
N THR A 160 34.11 -23.99 5.43
CA THR A 160 35.09 -23.96 4.35
C THR A 160 34.58 -24.74 3.12
N SER A 161 33.50 -24.26 2.52
CA SER A 161 33.11 -24.67 1.17
C SER A 161 32.45 -23.53 0.40
N SER A 162 33.26 -22.84 -0.40
CA SER A 162 32.74 -22.01 -1.49
C SER A 162 31.95 -22.90 -2.47
N PRO A 163 30.75 -22.48 -2.94
CA PRO A 163 30.02 -23.25 -3.93
C PRO A 163 30.82 -23.35 -5.22
N LYS A 164 30.94 -24.57 -5.76
CA LYS A 164 31.68 -24.86 -6.99
C LYS A 164 31.05 -24.11 -8.18
N LEU A 165 31.67 -23.01 -8.60
CA LEU A 165 31.27 -22.27 -9.78
C LEU A 165 31.48 -23.14 -11.03
N THR A 166 30.42 -23.41 -11.79
CA THR A 166 30.53 -24.16 -13.05
C THR A 166 31.25 -23.33 -14.10
N LYS A 167 32.48 -23.77 -14.38
CA LYS A 167 33.43 -23.33 -15.41
C LYS A 167 32.80 -22.74 -16.69
N LEU A 168 32.90 -21.42 -16.86
CA LEU A 168 32.77 -20.74 -18.15
C LEU A 168 33.88 -19.70 -18.30
N GLY A 169 34.73 -19.85 -19.33
CA GLY A 169 35.78 -18.87 -19.67
C GLY A 169 37.19 -19.20 -19.15
N GLN A 170 38.19 -18.82 -19.95
CA GLN A 170 39.62 -19.02 -19.67
C GLN A 170 40.20 -17.79 -18.95
N PHE A 171 40.42 -17.88 -17.64
CA PHE A 171 41.40 -17.04 -16.95
C PHE A 171 42.14 -17.88 -15.92
N ARG A 172 43.47 -18.03 -16.08
CA ARG A 172 44.34 -18.69 -15.10
C ARG A 172 44.94 -17.61 -14.21
N VAL A 173 44.46 -17.51 -12.97
CA VAL A 173 45.20 -16.86 -11.88
C VAL A 173 46.03 -17.95 -11.18
N LYS A 174 47.27 -17.61 -10.84
CA LYS A 174 48.30 -18.54 -10.37
C LYS A 174 48.26 -18.64 -8.85
N ASP A 175 48.17 -19.85 -8.31
CA ASP A 175 48.34 -20.11 -6.88
C ASP A 175 49.79 -19.82 -6.45
N GLU A 176 49.93 -19.06 -5.37
CA GLU A 176 51.17 -18.96 -4.58
C GLU A 176 50.82 -18.81 -3.10
N SER A 177 51.51 -19.54 -2.24
CA SER A 177 51.38 -19.56 -0.78
C SER A 177 52.63 -20.23 -0.19
N PRO A 178 53.00 -19.99 1.09
CA PRO A 178 52.47 -19.03 2.06
C PRO A 178 53.56 -18.10 2.66
N ALA A 179 53.17 -16.93 3.19
CA ALA A 179 53.99 -16.17 4.15
C ALA A 179 53.11 -15.43 5.17
N SER A 180 53.55 -15.42 6.43
CA SER A 180 52.77 -15.03 7.61
C SER A 180 52.44 -13.53 7.69
N GLY A 181 51.17 -13.19 7.98
CA GLY A 181 50.70 -11.82 8.25
C GLY A 181 49.28 -11.81 8.82
N PRO A 182 48.87 -10.77 9.59
CA PRO A 182 47.66 -10.80 10.42
C PRO A 182 46.34 -10.61 9.65
N SER A 183 45.23 -10.99 10.30
CA SER A 183 43.89 -11.10 9.73
C SER A 183 43.31 -9.78 9.18
N LEU A 184 42.88 -9.83 7.91
CA LEU A 184 42.11 -8.75 7.28
C LEU A 184 40.60 -8.95 7.53
N GLN A 185 39.96 -7.98 8.17
CA GLN A 185 38.50 -7.92 8.31
C GLN A 185 37.84 -7.30 7.06
N PRO A 186 36.65 -7.77 6.64
CA PRO A 186 35.89 -7.16 5.55
C PRO A 186 35.55 -5.69 5.85
N GLY A 187 36.04 -4.77 5.01
CA GLY A 187 35.76 -3.32 5.13
C GLY A 187 37.00 -2.41 5.13
N SER A 188 38.21 -2.95 5.33
CA SER A 188 39.44 -2.17 5.54
C SER A 188 40.00 -1.39 4.33
N LEU A 189 39.30 -1.38 3.18
CA LEU A 189 39.76 -0.72 1.94
C LEU A 189 39.33 0.75 1.79
N PHE A 190 38.63 1.33 2.77
CA PHE A 190 38.15 2.73 2.72
C PHE A 190 38.71 3.64 3.82
N PHE A 191 39.57 3.14 4.72
CA PHE A 191 40.10 3.89 5.86
C PHE A 191 41.53 4.43 5.71
N SER A 192 42.11 4.36 4.50
CA SER A 192 43.44 4.92 4.21
C SER A 192 43.35 6.10 3.24
N ARG A 193 42.80 7.22 3.73
CA ARG A 193 43.06 8.54 3.18
C ARG A 193 43.22 9.56 4.31
N GLU A 194 44.24 10.40 4.17
CA GLU A 194 44.60 11.54 5.03
C GLU A 194 45.14 11.23 6.44
N ASN A 195 46.48 11.08 6.52
CA ASN A 195 47.29 12.15 7.10
C ASN A 195 48.81 11.98 6.83
N ALA A 196 49.39 12.86 6.02
CA ALA A 196 50.83 13.09 5.95
C ALA A 196 51.10 14.54 5.50
N THR A 197 51.49 15.41 6.45
CA THR A 197 51.79 16.82 6.18
C THR A 197 53.29 17.10 6.17
N LYS A 198 53.69 17.96 5.21
CA LYS A 198 54.90 18.83 5.14
C LYS A 198 56.20 18.35 4.46
N SER A 199 56.69 19.27 3.61
CA SER A 199 58.07 19.50 3.11
C SER A 199 58.63 18.47 2.09
N SER A 200 59.39 18.83 1.04
CA SER A 200 60.00 20.13 0.67
C SER A 200 60.22 20.31 -0.86
N THR A 201 60.64 21.53 -1.26
CA THR A 201 61.51 21.86 -2.43
C THR A 201 61.04 21.64 -3.89
N SER A 202 60.64 22.76 -4.52
CA SER A 202 61.13 23.34 -5.82
C SER A 202 61.40 22.44 -7.04
N LEU A 203 60.81 22.81 -8.21
CA LEU A 203 61.57 23.35 -9.36
C LEU A 203 60.68 23.93 -10.49
N LYS A 204 61.29 24.76 -11.36
CA LYS A 204 60.67 25.50 -12.49
C LYS A 204 60.50 24.64 -13.75
N GLY A 205 59.58 25.03 -14.65
CA GLY A 205 59.65 24.64 -16.08
C GLY A 205 58.48 25.14 -16.93
N LYS A 206 58.74 26.01 -17.92
CA LYS A 206 57.79 26.39 -18.98
C LYS A 206 58.03 25.53 -20.23
N SER A 207 56.97 25.23 -21.00
CA SER A 207 56.85 25.55 -22.45
C SER A 207 55.97 24.55 -23.21
N ASN A 208 55.13 25.09 -24.09
CA ASN A 208 54.44 24.35 -25.15
C ASN A 208 55.45 23.75 -26.15
N TYR A 209 55.06 22.69 -26.86
CA TYR A 209 55.19 22.58 -28.33
C TYR A 209 54.04 21.74 -28.93
N LEU A 210 53.65 22.07 -30.16
CA LEU A 210 52.69 21.34 -31.00
C LEU A 210 53.34 20.01 -31.49
N SER A 211 52.70 19.03 -32.13
CA SER A 211 51.63 19.09 -33.15
C SER A 211 51.07 17.69 -33.50
N LEU A 212 49.79 17.62 -33.91
CA LEU A 212 49.22 16.53 -34.72
C LEU A 212 49.06 16.98 -36.19
N PRO A 213 49.16 16.06 -37.17
CA PRO A 213 48.31 16.01 -38.37
C PRO A 213 47.11 15.06 -38.11
N ALA A 214 45.84 15.41 -38.41
CA ALA A 214 45.20 15.58 -39.73
C ALA A 214 45.08 14.24 -40.52
N ALA A 215 43.92 13.84 -41.08
CA ALA A 215 42.56 14.42 -41.10
C ALA A 215 41.47 13.40 -41.50
N GLY A 216 40.18 13.76 -41.32
CA GLY A 216 38.99 13.08 -41.88
C GLY A 216 38.21 12.19 -40.89
N GLY A 217 36.89 12.32 -40.71
CA GLY A 217 35.93 13.29 -41.26
C GLY A 217 34.53 13.19 -40.58
N GLN A 218 33.78 14.28 -40.69
CA GLN A 218 32.35 14.56 -40.38
C GLN A 218 31.34 13.36 -40.42
N LEU A 219 30.16 13.35 -39.76
CA LEU A 219 29.41 14.32 -38.91
C LEU A 219 28.22 13.63 -38.16
N ASN A 220 27.72 14.29 -37.10
CA ASN A 220 26.34 14.31 -36.55
C ASN A 220 25.61 13.06 -36.00
N SER A 221 25.45 13.10 -34.66
CA SER A 221 24.18 13.04 -33.89
C SER A 221 22.86 12.62 -34.58
N LEU A 222 22.08 11.76 -33.89
CA LEU A 222 20.82 12.20 -33.24
C LEU A 222 20.21 11.11 -32.34
N SER A 223 19.38 11.56 -31.39
CA SER A 223 18.74 10.76 -30.32
C SER A 223 17.25 10.48 -30.56
N LYS A 224 16.68 9.56 -29.76
CA LYS A 224 15.25 9.18 -29.62
C LYS A 224 14.70 8.23 -30.70
N ARG A 225 14.22 7.07 -30.25
CA ARG A 225 13.17 6.29 -30.92
C ARG A 225 12.02 6.02 -29.94
N LYS A 226 10.89 6.69 -30.19
CA LYS A 226 9.57 6.35 -29.69
C LYS A 226 8.96 5.40 -30.73
N PHE A 227 8.48 4.23 -30.35
CA PHE A 227 7.85 3.30 -31.30
C PHE A 227 6.32 3.41 -31.17
N GLU A 228 5.66 3.70 -32.28
CA GLU A 228 4.22 3.99 -32.37
C GLU A 228 3.66 3.12 -33.49
N PHE A 229 2.70 2.24 -33.17
CA PHE A 229 2.21 1.23 -34.11
C PHE A 229 1.07 1.81 -34.95
N SER A 230 1.35 2.03 -36.24
CA SER A 230 0.36 2.56 -37.18
C SER A 230 -0.33 1.46 -37.98
N LYS A 231 -1.54 1.80 -38.41
CA LYS A 231 -2.56 0.93 -38.99
C LYS A 231 -2.52 1.02 -40.51
N GLU A 232 -2.39 -0.10 -41.22
CA GLU A 232 -2.43 -0.13 -42.68
C GLU A 232 -3.64 -0.91 -43.22
N ARG A 233 -4.21 -0.43 -44.32
CA ARG A 233 -5.36 -1.03 -45.03
C ARG A 233 -4.88 -1.67 -46.33
N GLN A 234 -5.48 -2.78 -46.72
CA GLN A 234 -5.50 -3.24 -48.12
C GLN A 234 -6.75 -2.74 -48.86
N SER A 235 -6.67 -2.70 -50.20
CA SER A 235 -7.59 -2.02 -51.12
C SER A 235 -8.55 -2.98 -51.87
N ALA A 236 -9.49 -2.40 -52.64
CA ALA A 236 -10.69 -3.04 -53.20
C ALA A 236 -10.50 -3.74 -54.58
N PRO A 237 -11.57 -4.30 -55.17
CA PRO A 237 -12.29 -3.59 -56.25
C PRO A 237 -13.85 -3.62 -56.15
N GLY A 238 -14.56 -2.97 -57.09
CA GLY A 238 -15.98 -2.54 -56.95
C GLY A 238 -17.08 -3.20 -57.84
N PRO A 239 -18.03 -2.42 -58.44
CA PRO A 239 -19.52 -2.55 -58.27
C PRO A 239 -20.27 -2.98 -59.58
N PRO A 240 -21.61 -2.79 -59.83
CA PRO A 240 -22.79 -2.24 -59.09
C PRO A 240 -24.04 -3.22 -59.15
N PRO A 241 -25.36 -2.89 -59.41
CA PRO A 241 -26.22 -1.69 -59.23
C PRO A 241 -27.69 -1.87 -58.68
N SER A 242 -28.28 -0.77 -58.16
CA SER A 242 -29.70 -0.32 -58.30
C SER A 242 -30.93 -0.96 -57.57
N LYS A 243 -31.71 -0.13 -56.84
CA LYS A 243 -33.08 0.34 -57.23
C LYS A 243 -33.68 1.39 -56.25
N LYS A 244 -34.46 2.35 -56.79
CA LYS A 244 -35.35 3.30 -56.07
C LYS A 244 -36.81 2.89 -56.29
N LYS A 245 -37.73 3.26 -55.37
CA LYS A 245 -39.02 3.93 -55.67
C LYS A 245 -39.83 4.27 -54.39
N SER A 246 -40.49 5.43 -54.43
CA SER A 246 -41.57 5.94 -53.56
C SER A 246 -42.92 5.85 -54.35
N PRO A 247 -44.09 6.48 -54.03
CA PRO A 247 -44.41 7.51 -53.01
C PRO A 247 -45.86 7.46 -52.37
N SER A 248 -46.21 8.55 -51.65
CA SER A 248 -47.54 9.23 -51.62
C SER A 248 -48.60 8.85 -50.56
N GLY A 249 -49.13 9.87 -49.85
CA GLY A 249 -50.45 9.82 -49.18
C GLY A 249 -50.62 10.71 -47.93
N SER A 250 -51.21 11.90 -48.07
CA SER A 250 -51.85 12.70 -46.99
C SER A 250 -53.27 13.09 -47.47
N PRO A 251 -54.26 13.46 -46.61
CA PRO A 251 -54.30 14.84 -46.08
C PRO A 251 -55.00 15.08 -44.71
N GLU A 252 -54.86 16.34 -44.28
CA GLU A 252 -55.50 17.22 -43.26
C GLU A 252 -56.79 16.86 -42.46
N GLY A 253 -56.88 17.46 -41.26
CA GLY A 253 -58.13 17.60 -40.47
C GLY A 253 -58.04 18.54 -39.24
N LYS A 254 -58.60 19.76 -39.37
CA LYS A 254 -58.91 20.85 -38.40
C LYS A 254 -59.52 20.40 -37.04
N ALA A 255 -59.70 21.21 -35.97
CA ALA A 255 -59.16 22.47 -35.43
C ALA A 255 -59.84 22.78 -34.05
N ALA A 256 -59.53 23.95 -33.44
CA ALA A 256 -60.29 24.69 -32.41
C ALA A 256 -60.16 24.34 -30.90
N THR A 257 -59.70 25.34 -30.14
CA THR A 257 -59.91 25.55 -28.68
C THR A 257 -61.25 26.24 -28.41
N PRO A 258 -61.73 26.28 -27.14
CA PRO A 258 -62.03 27.62 -26.59
C PRO A 258 -61.87 27.83 -25.05
N LYS A 259 -61.23 28.96 -24.67
CA LYS A 259 -61.68 29.97 -23.66
C LYS A 259 -61.80 29.54 -22.15
N HIS A 260 -61.74 30.41 -21.11
CA HIS A 260 -61.18 31.77 -20.92
C HIS A 260 -60.85 32.03 -19.42
N LYS A 261 -60.09 33.09 -19.15
CA LYS A 261 -59.83 33.76 -17.84
C LYS A 261 -61.14 34.33 -17.21
N PRO A 262 -61.22 34.68 -15.89
CA PRO A 262 -60.46 35.83 -15.35
C PRO A 262 -59.92 35.72 -13.90
N SER A 263 -59.27 36.80 -13.49
CA SER A 263 -58.36 37.05 -12.37
C SER A 263 -58.98 37.57 -11.06
N SER A 264 -58.23 37.50 -9.95
CA SER A 264 -58.06 38.64 -9.02
C SER A 264 -56.77 38.51 -8.17
N VAL A 265 -56.35 39.61 -7.53
CA VAL A 265 -55.06 39.80 -6.83
C VAL A 265 -55.31 40.33 -5.42
N SER A 266 -54.67 39.76 -4.38
CA SER A 266 -54.38 40.46 -3.11
C SER A 266 -53.51 39.64 -2.14
N THR A 267 -52.39 40.23 -1.72
CA THR A 267 -51.74 40.07 -0.39
C THR A 267 -52.14 41.29 0.48
N PRO A 268 -51.99 41.32 1.83
CA PRO A 268 -51.04 40.57 2.66
C PRO A 268 -51.60 39.90 3.95
N SER A 269 -50.66 39.40 4.77
CA SER A 269 -50.72 38.63 6.03
C SER A 269 -51.43 39.29 7.24
N PRO A 270 -51.50 38.69 8.46
CA PRO A 270 -51.09 37.33 8.87
C PRO A 270 -52.15 36.55 9.70
N SER A 271 -52.11 35.21 9.69
CA SER A 271 -52.72 34.41 10.77
C SER A 271 -52.00 33.07 10.99
N THR A 272 -51.81 32.72 12.26
CA THR A 272 -51.12 31.52 12.73
C THR A 272 -51.93 30.25 12.46
N ALA A 273 -51.41 29.34 11.64
CA ALA A 273 -51.94 27.98 11.49
C ALA A 273 -50.80 26.95 11.40
N LYS A 274 -51.01 25.79 12.03
CA LYS A 274 -50.00 24.75 12.24
C LYS A 274 -49.61 24.11 10.90
N GLY A 275 -48.30 24.01 10.64
CA GLY A 275 -47.78 23.49 9.37
C GLY A 275 -48.09 22.01 9.15
N ASN A 276 -48.98 21.71 8.21
CA ASN A 276 -49.28 20.35 7.78
C ASN A 276 -48.26 19.91 6.70
N THR A 277 -47.41 18.94 7.02
CA THR A 277 -46.31 18.49 6.14
C THR A 277 -46.86 17.70 4.95
N GLN A 278 -46.97 18.33 3.78
CA GLN A 278 -47.31 17.63 2.54
C GLN A 278 -46.28 16.54 2.27
N GLN A 279 -46.71 15.27 2.29
CA GLN A 279 -45.85 14.14 1.97
C GLN A 279 -45.58 14.10 0.46
N VAL A 280 -44.40 14.58 0.05
CA VAL A 280 -43.88 14.29 -1.29
C VAL A 280 -43.73 12.77 -1.45
N PRO A 281 -44.16 12.19 -2.60
CA PRO A 281 -43.98 10.77 -2.83
C PRO A 281 -42.49 10.44 -2.85
N PHE A 282 -42.13 9.28 -2.28
CA PHE A 282 -40.74 8.85 -2.11
C PHE A 282 -39.93 8.88 -3.42
N THR A 283 -40.58 8.61 -4.55
CA THR A 283 -40.02 8.65 -5.91
C THR A 283 -39.75 10.05 -6.47
N ARG A 284 -40.11 11.13 -5.76
CA ARG A 284 -39.78 12.53 -6.10
C ARG A 284 -38.92 13.21 -5.03
N LEU A 285 -38.46 12.46 -4.02
CA LEU A 285 -37.73 13.01 -2.88
C LEU A 285 -36.44 13.75 -3.28
N MET A 286 -35.73 13.21 -4.27
CA MET A 286 -34.53 13.77 -4.87
C MET A 286 -34.76 14.29 -6.29
N GLU A 287 -36.01 14.64 -6.64
CA GLU A 287 -36.32 15.24 -7.93
C GLU A 287 -35.46 16.50 -8.17
N GLY A 288 -34.91 16.61 -9.38
CA GLY A 288 -33.93 17.62 -9.76
C GLY A 288 -32.46 17.31 -9.39
N VAL A 289 -32.18 16.28 -8.58
CA VAL A 289 -30.79 15.87 -8.29
C VAL A 289 -30.25 14.99 -9.40
N VAL A 290 -29.33 15.51 -10.21
CA VAL A 290 -28.49 14.71 -11.11
C VAL A 290 -27.17 14.44 -10.39
N PHE A 291 -26.77 13.16 -10.28
CA PHE A 291 -25.61 12.74 -9.47
C PHE A 291 -24.63 11.84 -10.22
N VAL A 292 -23.35 11.91 -9.79
CA VAL A 292 -22.24 11.11 -10.31
C VAL A 292 -21.57 10.36 -9.15
N LEU A 293 -21.14 9.10 -9.38
CA LEU A 293 -20.47 8.26 -8.37
C LEU A 293 -18.96 8.15 -8.65
N SER A 294 -18.12 8.55 -7.68
CA SER A 294 -16.65 8.43 -7.74
C SER A 294 -16.07 7.66 -6.55
N GLY A 295 -15.18 6.69 -6.82
CA GLY A 295 -14.44 5.94 -5.80
C GLY A 295 -15.16 4.74 -5.16
N PHE A 296 -16.34 4.34 -5.65
CA PHE A 296 -17.08 3.17 -5.14
C PHE A 296 -16.88 1.92 -6.01
N GLN A 297 -16.62 0.77 -5.36
CA GLN A 297 -16.51 -0.56 -5.97
C GLN A 297 -17.90 -1.18 -6.24
N ASN A 298 -18.02 -2.03 -7.26
CA ASN A 298 -19.21 -2.87 -7.46
C ASN A 298 -19.10 -4.11 -6.52
N PRO A 299 -20.17 -4.60 -5.86
CA PRO A 299 -21.59 -4.29 -6.03
C PRO A 299 -22.10 -3.03 -5.33
N PHE A 300 -21.40 -2.51 -4.31
CA PHE A 300 -21.87 -1.38 -3.48
C PHE A 300 -22.15 -0.08 -4.28
N ARG A 301 -21.43 0.14 -5.39
CA ARG A 301 -21.71 1.20 -6.37
C ARG A 301 -23.11 1.06 -7.00
N GLY A 302 -23.56 -0.17 -7.23
CA GLY A 302 -24.90 -0.51 -7.70
C GLY A 302 -25.96 -0.14 -6.67
N GLU A 303 -25.80 -0.58 -5.42
CA GLU A 303 -26.73 -0.28 -4.31
C GLU A 303 -26.93 1.22 -4.11
N LEU A 304 -25.84 2.01 -4.10
CA LEU A 304 -25.92 3.47 -3.99
C LEU A 304 -26.62 4.12 -5.20
N ARG A 305 -26.42 3.58 -6.41
CA ARG A 305 -27.10 4.04 -7.61
C ARG A 305 -28.60 3.74 -7.54
N GLU A 306 -28.96 2.52 -7.15
CA GLU A 306 -30.33 2.04 -7.04
C GLU A 306 -31.12 2.85 -6.00
N LYS A 307 -30.62 2.98 -4.77
CA LYS A 307 -31.24 3.79 -3.71
C LYS A 307 -31.47 5.24 -4.12
N ALA A 308 -30.54 5.84 -4.86
CA ALA A 308 -30.68 7.21 -5.34
C ALA A 308 -31.68 7.33 -6.51
N LEU A 309 -31.73 6.36 -7.42
CA LEU A 309 -32.75 6.27 -8.49
C LEU A 309 -34.16 6.06 -7.90
N GLU A 310 -34.29 5.21 -6.88
CA GLU A 310 -35.54 4.92 -6.16
C GLU A 310 -36.13 6.19 -5.52
N MET A 311 -35.26 7.08 -5.01
CA MET A 311 -35.63 8.40 -4.49
C MET A 311 -35.90 9.47 -5.57
N GLY A 312 -35.80 9.14 -6.86
CA GLY A 312 -36.05 10.05 -7.98
C GLY A 312 -34.86 10.87 -8.47
N ALA A 313 -33.63 10.58 -8.01
CA ALA A 313 -32.42 11.22 -8.53
C ALA A 313 -32.01 10.61 -9.88
N LYS A 314 -31.30 11.36 -10.72
CA LYS A 314 -30.82 10.92 -12.04
C LYS A 314 -29.32 10.59 -12.01
N TYR A 315 -28.95 9.36 -12.36
CA TYR A 315 -27.54 8.94 -12.41
C TYR A 315 -26.85 9.33 -13.73
N ARG A 316 -25.62 9.82 -13.65
CA ARG A 316 -24.69 9.96 -14.78
C ARG A 316 -23.34 9.26 -14.50
N PRO A 317 -22.72 8.62 -15.51
CA PRO A 317 -21.41 7.98 -15.35
C PRO A 317 -20.27 9.00 -15.16
N ASP A 318 -20.37 10.14 -15.85
CA ASP A 318 -19.37 11.19 -15.91
C ASP A 318 -19.94 12.56 -15.56
N TRP A 319 -19.05 13.47 -15.15
CA TRP A 319 -19.43 14.82 -14.77
C TRP A 319 -19.81 15.62 -16.02
N THR A 320 -21.07 16.02 -16.07
CA THR A 320 -21.71 16.75 -17.16
C THR A 320 -22.28 18.06 -16.60
N PRO A 321 -22.48 19.13 -17.40
CA PRO A 321 -22.92 20.43 -16.86
C PRO A 321 -24.30 20.43 -16.21
N ASP A 322 -25.13 19.41 -16.45
CA ASP A 322 -26.40 19.18 -15.78
C ASP A 322 -26.27 18.36 -14.48
N ALA A 323 -25.06 17.90 -14.12
CA ALA A 323 -24.77 17.23 -12.86
C ALA A 323 -24.68 18.24 -11.70
N THR A 324 -25.34 17.90 -10.60
CA THR A 324 -25.50 18.78 -9.43
C THR A 324 -24.71 18.28 -8.21
N HIS A 325 -24.62 16.95 -8.04
CA HIS A 325 -24.02 16.32 -6.87
C HIS A 325 -22.99 15.26 -7.26
N LEU A 326 -21.76 15.36 -6.75
CA LEU A 326 -20.78 14.28 -6.78
C LEU A 326 -20.84 13.52 -5.47
N ILE A 327 -21.26 12.25 -5.51
CA ILE A 327 -21.10 11.35 -4.37
C ILE A 327 -19.71 10.73 -4.49
N CYS A 328 -18.86 10.97 -3.49
CA CYS A 328 -17.47 10.56 -3.52
C CYS A 328 -17.06 9.80 -2.25
N ALA A 329 -16.30 8.71 -2.44
CA ALA A 329 -15.69 7.97 -1.35
C ALA A 329 -14.45 8.67 -0.75
N PHE A 330 -13.64 9.32 -1.60
CA PHE A 330 -12.32 9.85 -1.24
C PHE A 330 -12.06 11.21 -1.88
N ALA A 331 -11.50 12.17 -1.11
CA ALA A 331 -11.19 13.51 -1.61
C ALA A 331 -10.13 13.52 -2.74
N ASN A 332 -9.27 12.49 -2.79
CA ASN A 332 -8.13 12.45 -3.71
C ASN A 332 -8.47 11.85 -5.08
N THR A 333 -9.74 11.84 -5.51
CA THR A 333 -10.11 11.35 -6.84
C THR A 333 -10.06 12.46 -7.90
N PRO A 334 -9.63 12.21 -9.15
CA PRO A 334 -9.60 13.24 -10.20
C PRO A 334 -10.96 13.92 -10.43
N LYS A 335 -12.06 13.16 -10.31
CA LYS A 335 -13.43 13.69 -10.38
C LYS A 335 -13.76 14.63 -9.21
N TYR A 336 -13.18 14.46 -8.02
CA TYR A 336 -13.37 15.38 -6.89
C TYR A 336 -12.82 16.77 -7.19
N SER A 337 -11.57 16.86 -7.65
CA SER A 337 -10.93 18.15 -8.00
C SER A 337 -11.66 18.84 -9.15
N GLN A 338 -12.06 18.08 -10.19
CA GLN A 338 -12.85 18.60 -11.31
C GLN A 338 -14.16 19.25 -10.85
N VAL A 339 -14.90 18.59 -9.95
CA VAL A 339 -16.19 19.09 -9.44
C VAL A 339 -16.00 20.27 -8.49
N LYS A 340 -14.95 20.25 -7.66
CA LYS A 340 -14.61 21.35 -6.76
C LYS A 340 -14.32 22.64 -7.54
N SER A 341 -13.56 22.56 -8.64
CA SER A 341 -13.29 23.71 -9.51
C SER A 341 -14.52 24.16 -10.31
N ALA A 342 -15.46 23.25 -10.60
CA ALA A 342 -16.72 23.56 -11.28
C ALA A 342 -17.84 24.04 -10.33
N GLY A 343 -17.58 24.18 -9.03
CA GLY A 343 -18.56 24.63 -8.04
C GLY A 343 -19.70 23.64 -7.74
N GLY A 344 -19.55 22.37 -8.13
CA GLY A 344 -20.57 21.34 -7.87
C GLY A 344 -20.60 20.87 -6.42
N ILE A 345 -21.76 20.39 -5.94
CA ILE A 345 -21.93 19.95 -4.56
C ILE A 345 -21.27 18.58 -4.38
N ILE A 346 -20.37 18.43 -3.41
CA ILE A 346 -19.71 17.15 -3.13
C ILE A 346 -20.26 16.56 -1.82
N VAL A 347 -20.71 15.31 -1.87
CA VAL A 347 -21.34 14.58 -0.75
C VAL A 347 -20.72 13.20 -0.58
N ARG A 348 -20.90 12.58 0.59
CA ARG A 348 -20.47 11.21 0.89
C ARG A 348 -21.61 10.21 0.70
N LYS A 349 -21.28 8.90 0.69
CA LYS A 349 -22.27 7.81 0.65
C LYS A 349 -23.37 7.95 1.71
N ASP A 350 -22.99 8.44 2.88
CA ASP A 350 -23.85 8.53 4.07
C ASP A 350 -25.07 9.42 3.82
N TRP A 351 -24.93 10.49 3.01
CA TRP A 351 -26.04 11.38 2.65
C TRP A 351 -27.16 10.66 1.87
N VAL A 352 -26.82 9.78 0.93
CA VAL A 352 -27.81 8.98 0.19
C VAL A 352 -28.46 7.93 1.10
N LEU A 353 -27.67 7.28 1.95
CA LEU A 353 -28.16 6.27 2.89
C LEU A 353 -29.10 6.89 3.94
N ASP A 354 -28.77 8.07 4.49
CA ASP A 354 -29.61 8.80 5.43
C ASP A 354 -30.90 9.32 4.77
N CYS A 355 -30.84 9.87 3.55
CA CYS A 355 -32.04 10.28 2.81
C CYS A 355 -32.98 9.09 2.54
N HIS A 356 -32.41 7.94 2.18
CA HIS A 356 -33.16 6.69 1.95
C HIS A 356 -33.81 6.19 3.25
N LYS A 357 -33.02 6.06 4.33
CA LYS A 357 -33.48 5.56 5.63
C LYS A 357 -34.57 6.46 6.26
N ARG A 358 -34.45 7.78 6.15
CA ARG A 358 -35.39 8.74 6.75
C ARG A 358 -36.56 9.12 5.83
N LYS A 359 -36.54 8.66 4.57
CA LYS A 359 -37.50 9.04 3.51
C LYS A 359 -37.72 10.56 3.39
N GLN A 360 -36.68 11.35 3.73
CA GLN A 360 -36.71 12.81 3.74
C GLN A 360 -35.46 13.37 3.03
N LYS A 361 -35.62 14.41 2.20
CA LYS A 361 -34.50 15.11 1.56
C LYS A 361 -33.71 15.91 2.59
N ILE A 362 -32.55 15.40 3.00
CA ILE A 362 -31.70 16.08 3.98
C ILE A 362 -30.83 17.12 3.27
N SER A 363 -30.83 18.36 3.77
CA SER A 363 -29.94 19.41 3.28
C SER A 363 -28.47 19.00 3.49
N TYR A 364 -27.65 19.09 2.44
CA TYR A 364 -26.23 18.71 2.49
C TYR A 364 -25.45 19.49 3.57
N LYS A 365 -25.76 20.79 3.75
CA LYS A 365 -25.16 21.62 4.81
C LYS A 365 -25.41 21.07 6.21
N ARG A 366 -26.63 20.59 6.50
CA ARG A 366 -27.01 20.03 7.80
C ARG A 366 -26.26 18.72 8.11
N VAL A 367 -25.90 17.93 7.10
CA VAL A 367 -25.07 16.72 7.28
C VAL A 367 -23.61 17.08 7.55
N GLU A 368 -23.09 18.13 6.92
CA GLU A 368 -21.72 18.61 7.15
C GLU A 368 -21.57 19.32 8.51
N GLU A 369 -22.53 20.18 8.88
CA GLU A 369 -22.63 20.84 10.19
C GLU A 369 -22.88 19.83 11.31
N GLY A 370 -23.83 18.92 11.14
CA GLY A 370 -24.08 17.83 12.08
C GLY A 370 -22.90 16.87 12.24
N ARG A 371 -22.03 16.75 11.22
CA ARG A 371 -20.75 16.02 11.33
C ARG A 371 -19.67 16.83 12.03
N LYS A 372 -19.61 18.15 11.87
CA LYS A 372 -18.71 19.03 12.66
C LYS A 372 -19.11 19.02 14.14
N GLN A 373 -20.41 19.12 14.43
CA GLN A 373 -20.96 19.00 15.78
C GLN A 373 -20.79 17.59 16.36
N LYS A 374 -21.00 16.52 15.59
CA LYS A 374 -20.66 15.17 16.06
C LYS A 374 -19.16 15.02 16.33
N LYS A 375 -18.27 15.51 15.45
CA LYS A 375 -16.82 15.49 15.74
C LYS A 375 -16.47 16.20 17.06
N ALA A 376 -17.03 17.38 17.30
CA ALA A 376 -16.80 18.13 18.54
C ALA A 376 -17.47 17.51 19.79
N ALA A 377 -18.61 16.81 19.63
CA ALA A 377 -19.30 16.15 20.74
C ALA A 377 -18.74 14.75 21.08
N THR A 378 -18.15 14.06 20.09
CA THR A 378 -17.47 12.76 20.30
C THR A 378 -16.08 12.93 20.93
N GLU A 379 -15.61 14.15 21.16
CA GLU A 379 -14.43 14.46 21.97
C GLU A 379 -14.77 14.69 23.47
N GLY A 380 -16.04 14.53 23.90
CA GLY A 380 -16.45 14.92 25.27
C GLY A 380 -17.49 14.06 26.00
N THR A 381 -18.06 13.00 25.41
CA THR A 381 -19.01 12.14 26.16
C THR A 381 -19.05 10.69 25.67
N VAL A 382 -18.81 9.75 26.59
CA VAL A 382 -19.03 8.32 26.38
C VAL A 382 -20.52 8.01 26.54
N VAL A 383 -21.11 7.37 25.54
CA VAL A 383 -22.42 6.72 25.65
C VAL A 383 -22.31 5.35 24.98
N LYS A 384 -22.71 4.29 25.69
CA LYS A 384 -22.91 2.96 25.09
C LYS A 384 -24.01 3.06 24.02
N ASP A 385 -23.65 2.86 22.75
CA ASP A 385 -24.60 2.36 21.77
C ASP A 385 -24.57 0.82 21.85
N GLU A 386 -25.65 0.23 22.34
CA GLU A 386 -25.89 -1.22 22.30
C GLU A 386 -25.84 -1.69 20.84
N ASP A 387 -24.94 -2.64 20.52
CA ASP A 387 -24.90 -3.28 19.21
C ASP A 387 -26.08 -4.28 19.08
N PRO A 388 -27.08 -4.05 18.21
CA PRO A 388 -28.19 -4.98 18.02
C PRO A 388 -27.79 -6.31 17.37
N TYR A 389 -26.50 -6.52 17.07
CA TYR A 389 -25.92 -7.77 16.59
C TYR A 389 -24.80 -8.31 17.49
N GLY A 390 -24.61 -7.74 18.69
CA GLY A 390 -23.64 -8.17 19.71
C GLY A 390 -24.02 -9.48 20.43
N GLY A 391 -24.51 -10.47 19.68
CA GLY A 391 -24.89 -11.77 20.21
C GLY A 391 -23.64 -12.56 20.63
N SER A 392 -23.40 -12.65 21.93
CA SER A 392 -22.34 -13.47 22.51
C SER A 392 -22.48 -14.94 22.10
N THR A 393 -21.42 -15.50 21.54
CA THR A 393 -21.10 -16.93 21.64
C THR A 393 -19.79 -17.08 22.41
N ASP A 394 -19.83 -16.76 23.70
CA ASP A 394 -18.86 -17.22 24.67
C ASP A 394 -19.36 -18.53 25.29
N GLU A 395 -18.58 -19.58 25.10
CA GLU A 395 -18.59 -20.76 25.97
C GLU A 395 -17.15 -21.31 26.06
N ASN A 396 -16.25 -20.59 26.74
CA ASN A 396 -15.41 -21.23 27.78
C ASN A 396 -14.52 -20.28 28.61
N THR A 397 -14.82 -20.27 29.91
CA THR A 397 -13.87 -20.56 31.02
C THR A 397 -12.62 -19.69 31.20
N ASP A 398 -12.76 -18.78 32.17
CA ASP A 398 -11.90 -18.62 33.35
C ASP A 398 -10.39 -18.32 33.13
N ALA A 399 -10.07 -17.02 33.10
CA ALA A 399 -8.79 -16.47 33.54
C ALA A 399 -8.99 -15.01 33.98
N GLU A 400 -8.78 -14.74 35.27
CA GLU A 400 -8.49 -13.47 35.96
C GLU A 400 -8.85 -12.13 35.27
N ALA A 401 -9.61 -11.30 35.98
CA ALA A 401 -9.95 -9.94 35.55
C ALA A 401 -8.72 -9.00 35.55
N GLU A 402 -7.99 -8.96 34.44
CA GLU A 402 -7.04 -7.88 34.12
C GLU A 402 -7.79 -6.53 34.15
N GLU A 403 -7.44 -5.65 35.09
CA GLU A 403 -7.99 -4.30 35.15
C GLU A 403 -7.60 -3.53 33.89
N ASP A 404 -8.61 -2.95 33.22
CA ASP A 404 -8.48 -2.25 31.93
C ASP A 404 -7.77 -0.91 32.13
N HIS A 405 -6.44 -0.96 32.27
CA HIS A 405 -5.59 0.19 32.56
C HIS A 405 -5.69 1.22 31.42
N PRO A 406 -5.96 2.52 31.72
CA PRO A 406 -6.09 3.53 30.68
C PRO A 406 -4.78 3.68 29.90
N ILE A 407 -4.87 3.64 28.58
CA ILE A 407 -3.73 3.81 27.67
C ILE A 407 -3.06 5.15 28.00
N PRO A 408 -1.76 5.17 28.36
CA PRO A 408 -1.09 6.40 28.75
C PRO A 408 -1.03 7.39 27.58
N GLU A 409 -1.31 8.65 27.87
CA GLU A 409 -1.28 9.73 26.87
C GLU A 409 0.13 9.89 26.29
N LEU A 410 0.23 9.96 24.96
CA LEU A 410 1.51 10.12 24.28
C LEU A 410 2.06 11.55 24.48
N PRO A 411 3.34 11.72 24.86
CA PRO A 411 3.89 13.05 25.13
C PRO A 411 3.94 13.96 23.90
N ASP A 412 3.79 15.27 24.10
CA ASP A 412 3.65 16.28 23.04
C ASP A 412 4.92 17.12 22.80
N PHE A 413 6.11 16.53 22.99
CA PHE A 413 7.41 17.23 23.01
C PHE A 413 7.74 18.12 21.79
N LEU A 414 7.09 17.88 20.65
CA LEU A 414 7.30 18.59 19.39
C LEU A 414 6.08 19.42 18.96
N SER A 415 5.12 19.65 19.86
CA SER A 415 3.90 20.42 19.57
C SER A 415 4.20 21.79 18.96
N GLY A 416 3.45 22.14 17.91
CA GLY A 416 3.58 23.40 17.18
C GLY A 416 4.84 23.55 16.31
N LYS A 417 5.71 22.53 16.22
CA LYS A 417 6.92 22.55 15.39
C LYS A 417 6.65 21.90 14.04
N HIS A 418 7.07 22.56 12.97
CA HIS A 418 6.95 22.08 11.59
C HIS A 418 8.29 21.57 11.07
N PHE A 419 8.28 20.36 10.54
CA PHE A 419 9.44 19.62 10.08
C PHE A 419 9.39 19.36 8.58
N PHE A 420 10.55 19.41 7.94
CA PHE A 420 10.75 18.94 6.57
C PHE A 420 11.90 17.91 6.55
N LEU A 421 11.73 16.80 5.82
CA LEU A 421 12.74 15.73 5.75
C LEU A 421 13.49 15.81 4.41
N TYR A 422 14.74 16.27 4.43
CA TYR A 422 15.59 16.46 3.25
C TYR A 422 16.70 15.41 3.13
N GLY A 423 16.99 15.00 1.88
CA GLY A 423 18.02 14.00 1.57
C GLY A 423 17.51 12.56 1.53
N LYS A 424 18.43 11.60 1.38
CA LYS A 424 18.17 10.16 1.31
C LYS A 424 18.36 9.50 2.67
N PHE A 425 17.27 8.94 3.18
CA PHE A 425 17.25 8.18 4.42
C PHE A 425 17.27 6.66 4.12
N PRO A 426 18.32 5.92 4.50
CA PRO A 426 18.38 4.47 4.32
C PRO A 426 17.43 3.72 5.27
N ASN A 427 17.38 2.39 5.17
CA ASN A 427 16.89 1.46 6.20
C ASN A 427 15.50 1.69 6.84
N ASN A 428 14.61 2.43 6.17
CA ASN A 428 13.31 2.92 6.69
C ASN A 428 13.42 4.06 7.73
N ASP A 429 14.58 4.71 7.88
CA ASP A 429 14.77 5.83 8.82
C ASP A 429 13.78 6.97 8.58
N ARG A 430 13.44 7.26 7.31
CA ARG A 430 12.36 8.22 6.98
C ARG A 430 11.03 7.85 7.65
N ARG A 431 10.66 6.57 7.62
CA ARG A 431 9.41 6.08 8.24
C ARG A 431 9.48 6.14 9.76
N LEU A 432 10.65 5.91 10.34
CA LEU A 432 10.88 6.00 11.77
C LEU A 432 10.81 7.45 12.27
N LEU A 433 11.45 8.38 11.57
CA LEU A 433 11.36 9.83 11.81
C LEU A 433 9.93 10.35 11.66
N LEU A 434 9.23 9.98 10.58
CA LEU A 434 7.80 10.29 10.41
C LEU A 434 6.98 9.80 11.61
N ARG A 435 7.22 8.56 12.08
CA ARG A 435 6.52 7.99 13.24
C ARG A 435 6.81 8.77 14.52
N TYR A 436 8.07 9.06 14.84
CA TYR A 436 8.43 9.77 16.07
C TYR A 436 7.96 11.22 16.07
N ILE A 437 8.12 11.96 14.96
CA ILE A 437 7.69 13.36 14.89
C ILE A 437 6.17 13.44 15.09
N VAL A 438 5.38 12.60 14.42
CA VAL A 438 3.91 12.55 14.62
C VAL A 438 3.55 12.06 16.02
N ALA A 439 4.24 11.06 16.57
CA ALA A 439 3.97 10.55 17.92
C ALA A 439 4.23 11.59 19.02
N PHE A 440 5.13 12.55 18.79
CA PHE A 440 5.41 13.66 19.71
C PHE A 440 4.68 14.96 19.33
N ASN A 441 3.58 14.88 18.57
CA ASN A 441 2.72 16.01 18.18
C ASN A 441 3.40 17.07 17.26
N GLY A 442 4.46 16.68 16.54
CA GLY A 442 5.09 17.51 15.51
C GLY A 442 4.39 17.41 14.15
N VAL A 443 4.36 18.52 13.41
CA VAL A 443 3.77 18.59 12.05
C VAL A 443 4.87 18.36 11.01
N ILE A 444 4.56 17.61 9.95
CA ILE A 444 5.51 17.32 8.87
C ILE A 444 4.93 17.86 7.57
N GLU A 445 5.70 18.71 6.91
CA GLU A 445 5.36 19.26 5.59
C GLU A 445 5.99 18.40 4.50
N ASP A 446 5.24 18.12 3.43
CA ASP A 446 5.74 17.37 2.27
C ASP A 446 6.64 18.23 1.34
N TYR A 447 6.61 19.55 1.52
CA TYR A 447 7.33 20.54 0.72
C TYR A 447 7.98 21.60 1.61
N MET A 448 9.02 22.24 1.09
CA MET A 448 9.60 23.41 1.73
C MET A 448 8.59 24.57 1.67
N THR A 449 8.16 25.06 2.83
CA THR A 449 7.20 26.17 2.95
C THR A 449 7.61 27.10 4.08
N GLU A 450 7.10 28.33 4.08
CA GLU A 450 7.36 29.37 5.09
C GLU A 450 7.04 28.94 6.55
N LYS A 451 6.28 27.86 6.72
CA LYS A 451 5.93 27.31 8.03
C LYS A 451 7.00 26.38 8.61
N VAL A 452 7.84 25.79 7.77
CA VAL A 452 8.90 24.87 8.19
C VAL A 452 9.87 25.60 9.11
N GLN A 453 10.16 25.01 10.27
CA GLN A 453 11.12 25.55 11.25
C GLN A 453 12.36 24.66 11.36
N PHE A 454 12.20 23.36 11.14
CA PHE A 454 13.26 22.36 11.28
C PHE A 454 13.41 21.55 10.00
N VAL A 455 14.59 21.61 9.38
CA VAL A 455 14.95 20.75 8.26
C VAL A 455 15.79 19.61 8.81
N VAL A 456 15.25 18.40 8.79
CA VAL A 456 15.96 17.19 9.23
C VAL A 456 16.69 16.60 8.03
N THR A 457 18.01 16.42 8.14
CA THR A 457 18.81 15.77 7.10
C THR A 457 19.85 14.82 7.69
N SER A 458 19.96 13.62 7.10
CA SER A 458 21.02 12.64 7.38
C SER A 458 22.30 12.90 6.58
N GLU A 459 22.25 13.85 5.63
CA GLU A 459 23.40 14.26 4.83
C GLU A 459 24.07 15.49 5.49
N GLY A 460 25.24 15.90 4.99
CA GLY A 460 25.97 17.08 5.51
C GLY A 460 25.30 18.40 5.13
N TRP A 461 26.02 19.51 5.28
CA TRP A 461 25.61 20.78 4.66
C TRP A 461 25.51 20.61 3.14
N HIS A 462 24.56 21.32 2.55
CA HIS A 462 24.26 21.25 1.12
C HIS A 462 23.94 22.67 0.63
N ASP A 463 24.46 23.05 -0.54
CA ASP A 463 24.42 24.43 -1.05
C ASP A 463 23.00 25.02 -1.07
N SER A 464 21.97 24.22 -1.38
CA SER A 464 20.56 24.63 -1.36
C SER A 464 20.00 24.99 0.03
N PHE A 465 20.74 24.77 1.12
CA PHE A 465 20.38 25.26 2.45
C PHE A 465 20.61 26.77 2.57
N GLU A 466 21.54 27.34 1.82
CA GLU A 466 21.77 28.78 1.75
C GLU A 466 20.62 29.46 1.00
N ASP A 467 20.19 28.89 -0.14
CA ASP A 467 18.98 29.32 -0.85
C ASP A 467 17.73 29.27 0.06
N ALA A 468 17.56 28.16 0.79
CA ALA A 468 16.45 28.00 1.73
C ALA A 468 16.48 29.03 2.89
N LEU A 469 17.67 29.41 3.37
CA LEU A 469 17.85 30.45 4.39
C LEU A 469 17.57 31.86 3.86
N MET A 470 17.84 32.12 2.57
CA MET A 470 17.45 33.39 1.93
C MET A 470 15.93 33.54 1.84
N GLU A 471 15.21 32.45 1.61
CA GLU A 471 13.73 32.45 1.65
C GLU A 471 13.19 32.50 3.08
N ASN A 472 13.80 31.76 4.02
CA ASN A 472 13.33 31.62 5.40
C ASN A 472 14.48 31.65 6.41
N THR A 473 14.74 32.83 6.99
CA THR A 473 15.85 33.04 7.95
C THR A 473 15.71 32.29 9.28
N ASN A 474 14.52 31.72 9.57
CA ASN A 474 14.20 31.04 10.82
C ASN A 474 14.39 29.51 10.76
N LEU A 475 14.97 28.99 9.67
CA LEU A 475 15.23 27.56 9.49
C LEU A 475 16.37 27.06 10.37
N ASN A 476 16.17 25.90 10.97
CA ASN A 476 17.17 25.20 11.75
C ASN A 476 17.44 23.83 11.10
N PHE A 477 18.64 23.64 10.56
CA PHE A 477 19.07 22.36 9.99
C PHE A 477 19.56 21.46 11.11
N VAL A 478 18.96 20.27 11.23
CA VAL A 478 19.18 19.35 12.36
C VAL A 478 19.37 17.92 11.87
N LYS A 479 20.14 17.12 12.61
CA LYS A 479 20.35 15.70 12.29
C LYS A 479 19.27 14.80 12.92
N PRO A 480 18.95 13.63 12.32
CA PRO A 480 17.99 12.64 12.83
C PRO A 480 18.18 12.27 14.32
N GLU A 481 19.42 12.27 14.79
CA GLU A 481 19.80 11.93 16.17
C GLU A 481 19.10 12.80 17.21
N TRP A 482 18.69 14.04 16.87
CA TRP A 482 17.91 14.88 17.77
C TRP A 482 16.55 14.26 18.11
N ILE A 483 15.82 13.81 17.08
CA ILE A 483 14.50 13.17 17.23
C ILE A 483 14.63 11.83 17.96
N TYR A 484 15.68 11.06 17.63
CA TYR A 484 15.98 9.82 18.32
C TYR A 484 16.39 10.04 19.79
N ALA A 485 17.11 11.12 20.11
CA ALA A 485 17.48 11.46 21.48
C ALA A 485 16.27 11.94 22.31
N ILE A 486 15.33 12.69 21.72
CA ILE A 486 14.05 13.03 22.35
C ILE A 486 13.27 11.75 22.69
N SER A 487 13.19 10.81 21.75
CA SER A 487 12.55 9.51 21.95
C SER A 487 13.25 8.68 23.05
N ALA A 488 14.58 8.58 23.02
CA ALA A 488 15.35 7.81 23.99
C ALA A 488 15.34 8.40 25.41
N ARG A 489 15.19 9.72 25.54
CA ARG A 489 15.17 10.42 26.84
C ARG A 489 13.77 10.79 27.35
N GLN A 490 12.73 10.53 26.55
CA GLN A 490 11.33 10.88 26.82
C GLN A 490 11.19 12.33 27.36
N LYS A 491 11.87 13.28 26.69
CA LYS A 491 11.74 14.72 26.98
C LYS A 491 12.22 15.56 25.80
N MET A 492 11.71 16.79 25.71
CA MET A 492 12.22 17.80 24.78
C MET A 492 13.71 18.09 25.08
N LEU A 493 14.54 18.15 24.03
CA LEU A 493 15.96 18.45 24.11
C LEU A 493 16.30 19.68 23.26
N PRO A 494 17.30 20.50 23.66
CA PRO A 494 17.85 21.53 22.79
C PRO A 494 18.35 20.92 21.48
N TYR A 495 18.10 21.60 20.36
CA TYR A 495 18.49 21.14 19.03
C TYR A 495 19.91 21.58 18.64
N GLN A 496 20.45 22.60 19.32
CA GLN A 496 21.77 23.18 19.07
C GLN A 496 22.94 22.16 19.05
N PRO A 497 22.97 21.10 19.89
CA PRO A 497 24.02 20.08 19.81
C PRO A 497 23.91 19.17 18.57
N TYR A 498 22.79 19.24 17.85
CA TYR A 498 22.44 18.38 16.72
C TYR A 498 22.28 19.17 15.42
N THR A 499 22.66 20.45 15.39
CA THR A 499 22.58 21.25 14.17
C THR A 499 23.56 20.75 13.11
N VAL A 500 23.14 20.81 11.86
CA VAL A 500 24.04 20.70 10.70
C VAL A 500 24.62 22.09 10.46
N VAL A 501 25.94 22.17 10.38
CA VAL A 501 26.70 23.41 10.12
C VAL A 501 27.45 23.27 8.79
N PRO A 502 27.76 24.39 8.10
CA PRO A 502 28.64 24.40 6.92
C PRO A 502 30.01 23.76 7.18
#